data_AF-A0A535XIY5-F1
#
_entry.id   AF-A0A535XIY5-F1
#
_cell.length_a   1.000
_cell.length_b   1.000
_cell.length_c   1.000
_cell.angle_alpha   90.00
_cell.angle_beta   90.00
_cell.angle_gamma   90.00
#
_symmetry.space_group_name_H-M   'P 1'
#
loop_
_entity.id
_entity.type
_entity.pdbx_description
1 polymer ?
#
loop_
_entity_poly.entity_id
_entity_poly.type
_entity_poly.pdbx_seq_one_letter_code
_entity_poly.pdbx_strand_id
1 'polypeptide(L)' 'MRARRLLISVLLPVIILIGFAATAAANGNGGPAGKVDVCHFASHKYVEINISTHALPAHLAHGDVLPDQYGACP' A
#
# COMPACT_ATOMS: atom_id res chain seq x y z
N MET A 1 -41.86 15.91 -5.03
CA MET A 1 -40.90 15.43 -6.06
C MET A 1 -39.62 16.27 -6.18
N ARG A 2 -39.62 17.58 -5.90
CA ARG A 2 -38.42 18.44 -6.00
C ARG A 2 -37.37 18.17 -4.90
N ALA A 3 -37.80 17.98 -3.64
CA ALA A 3 -36.88 17.65 -2.54
C ALA A 3 -36.20 16.27 -2.69
N ARG A 4 -36.95 15.27 -3.21
CA ARG A 4 -36.41 13.92 -3.49
C ARG A 4 -35.39 13.93 -4.63
N ARG A 5 -35.55 14.83 -5.62
CA ARG A 5 -34.56 15.04 -6.69
C ARG A 5 -33.31 15.74 -6.16
N LEU A 6 -33.46 16.76 -5.30
CA LEU A 6 -32.33 17.45 -4.66
C LEU A 6 -31.50 16.53 -3.76
N LEU A 7 -32.14 15.65 -2.99
CA LEU A 7 -31.44 14.65 -2.16
C LEU A 7 -30.60 13.69 -3.03
N ILE A 8 -31.13 13.23 -4.16
CA ILE A 8 -30.40 12.34 -5.07
C ILE A 8 -29.24 13.09 -5.73
N SER A 9 -29.43 14.34 -6.16
CA SER A 9 -28.37 15.15 -6.79
C SER A 9 -27.18 15.44 -5.89
N VAL A 10 -27.35 15.46 -4.57
CA VAL A 10 -26.26 15.70 -3.60
C VAL A 10 -25.66 14.38 -3.11
N LEU A 11 -26.48 13.35 -2.87
CA LEU A 11 -25.99 12.08 -2.31
C LEU A 11 -25.23 11.25 -3.35
N LEU A 12 -25.63 11.24 -4.62
CA LEU A 12 -24.97 10.45 -5.67
C LEU A 12 -23.48 10.83 -5.88
N PRO A 13 -23.10 12.11 -6.06
CA PRO A 13 -21.69 12.46 -6.26
C PRO A 13 -20.85 12.24 -5.00
N VAL A 14 -21.42 12.41 -3.80
CA VAL A 14 -20.73 12.16 -2.53
C VAL A 14 -20.41 10.67 -2.35
N ILE A 15 -21.36 9.77 -2.68
CA ILE A 15 -21.14 8.32 -2.62
C ILE A 15 -20.05 7.89 -3.63
N ILE A 16 -20.02 8.47 -4.83
CA ILE A 16 -19.01 8.19 -5.85
C ILE A 16 -17.62 8.65 -5.37
N LEU A 17 -17.52 9.84 -4.76
CA LEU A 17 -16.26 10.36 -4.21
C LEU A 17 -15.70 9.48 -3.07
N ILE A 18 -16.56 9.00 -2.18
CA ILE A 18 -16.15 8.11 -1.07
C ILE A 18 -15.68 6.75 -1.62
N GLY A 19 -16.36 6.21 -2.63
CA GLY A 19 -15.97 4.93 -3.26
C GLY A 19 -14.59 4.98 -3.91
N PHE A 20 -14.25 6.09 -4.58
CA PHE A 20 -12.96 6.24 -5.28
C PHE A 20 -11.77 6.38 -4.31
N ALA A 21 -11.97 7.03 -3.16
CA ALA A 21 -10.94 7.14 -2.12
C ALA A 21 -10.65 5.78 -1.45
N ALA A 22 -11.67 4.93 -1.28
CA ALA A 22 -11.50 3.60 -0.69
C ALA A 22 -10.64 2.66 -1.58
N THR A 23 -10.72 2.77 -2.90
CA THR A 23 -9.92 1.95 -3.82
C THR A 23 -8.44 2.37 -3.86
N ALA A 24 -8.12 3.63 -3.57
CA ALA A 24 -6.72 4.08 -3.51
C ALA A 24 -6.02 3.63 -2.22
N ALA A 25 -6.74 3.60 -1.09
CA ALA A 25 -6.20 3.12 0.18
C ALA A 25 -6.02 1.58 0.23
N ALA A 26 -6.80 0.84 -0.56
CA ALA A 26 -6.65 -0.62 -0.70
C ALA A 26 -5.45 -1.03 -1.58
N ASN A 27 -4.80 -0.09 -2.26
CA ASN A 27 -3.62 -0.35 -3.09
C ASN A 27 -2.30 -0.37 -2.30
N GLY A 28 -2.35 -0.20 -0.98
CA GLY A 28 -1.25 -0.57 -0.11
C GLY A 28 -1.14 -2.10 -0.05
N ASN A 29 -0.11 -2.65 -0.68
CA ASN A 29 0.47 -3.96 -0.33
C ASN A 29 0.03 -5.23 -1.10
N GLY A 30 -0.25 -5.19 -2.41
CA GLY A 30 -0.26 -6.45 -3.16
C GLY A 30 -0.68 -6.44 -4.64
N GLY A 31 0.30 -6.41 -5.54
CA GLY A 31 0.18 -7.00 -6.88
C GLY A 31 1.44 -6.80 -7.74
N PRO A 32 1.95 -7.83 -8.47
CA PRO A 32 1.39 -9.15 -8.77
C PRO A 32 2.09 -10.31 -8.00
N ALA A 33 1.31 -10.95 -7.12
CA ALA A 33 1.55 -12.24 -6.45
C ALA A 33 2.79 -12.35 -5.53
N GLY A 34 2.68 -11.73 -4.35
CA GLY A 34 3.50 -12.11 -3.19
C GLY A 34 4.93 -11.60 -3.25
N LYS A 35 5.12 -10.34 -3.58
CA LYS A 35 6.39 -9.62 -3.43
C LYS A 35 6.28 -8.53 -2.37
N VAL A 36 7.39 -8.17 -1.75
CA VAL A 36 7.49 -7.17 -0.69
C VAL A 36 8.85 -6.47 -0.78
N ASP A 37 8.88 -5.17 -0.58
CA ASP A 37 10.11 -4.40 -0.51
C ASP A 37 10.73 -4.53 0.89
N VAL A 38 12.03 -4.78 0.93
CA VAL A 38 12.83 -4.86 2.15
C VAL A 38 14.11 -4.06 1.99
N CYS A 39 14.63 -3.55 3.10
CA CYS A 39 15.92 -2.91 3.20
C CYS A 39 16.96 -3.95 3.59
N HIS A 40 17.80 -4.31 2.64
CA HIS A 40 18.86 -5.29 2.78
C HIS A 40 20.20 -4.61 3.07
N PHE A 41 20.91 -5.03 4.12
CA PHE A 41 22.22 -4.47 4.43
C PHE A 41 23.31 -5.13 3.57
N ALA A 42 23.79 -4.39 2.57
CA ALA A 42 24.83 -4.84 1.65
C ALA A 42 25.92 -3.78 1.47
N SER A 43 27.17 -4.20 1.43
CA SER A 43 28.32 -3.33 1.14
C SER A 43 28.33 -2.04 1.99
N HIS A 44 28.07 -2.18 3.29
CA HIS A 44 28.07 -1.12 4.30
C HIS A 44 26.89 -0.13 4.26
N LYS A 45 25.80 -0.43 3.55
CA LYS A 45 24.58 0.40 3.53
C LYS A 45 23.33 -0.45 3.37
N TYR A 46 22.17 0.12 3.70
CA TYR A 46 20.90 -0.48 3.29
C TYR A 46 20.60 -0.17 1.82
N VAL A 47 20.10 -1.18 1.11
CA VAL A 47 19.57 -1.05 -0.24
C VAL A 47 18.17 -1.65 -0.28
N GLU A 48 17.26 -0.96 -0.95
CA GLU A 48 15.91 -1.46 -1.17
C GLU A 48 15.94 -2.55 -2.24
N ILE A 49 15.35 -3.70 -1.92
CA ILE A 49 15.18 -4.82 -2.85
C ILE A 49 13.74 -5.33 -2.78
N ASN A 50 13.24 -5.80 -3.93
CA ASN A 50 11.92 -6.40 -4.03
C ASN A 50 12.04 -7.94 -4.00
N ILE A 51 11.55 -8.57 -2.94
CA ILE A 51 11.70 -10.02 -2.71
C ILE A 51 10.36 -10.74 -2.71
N SER A 52 10.36 -12.07 -2.85
CA SER A 52 9.15 -12.86 -2.59
C SER A 52 8.78 -12.82 -1.10
N THR A 53 7.48 -12.68 -0.83
CA THR A 53 6.86 -12.89 0.48
C THR A 53 7.18 -14.27 1.06
N HIS A 54 7.41 -15.30 0.24
CA HIS A 54 7.89 -16.61 0.71
C HIS A 54 9.31 -16.54 1.30
N ALA A 55 10.14 -15.60 0.83
CA ALA A 55 11.50 -15.39 1.31
C ALA A 55 11.56 -14.41 2.49
N LEU A 56 10.49 -13.62 2.72
CA LEU A 56 10.45 -12.59 3.77
C LEU A 56 10.86 -13.12 5.15
N PRO A 57 10.37 -14.28 5.65
CA PRO A 57 10.78 -14.77 6.96
C PRO A 57 12.29 -15.01 7.08
N ALA A 58 12.93 -15.51 6.02
CA ALA A 58 14.37 -15.77 5.99
C ALA A 58 15.17 -14.46 5.91
N HIS A 59 14.73 -13.51 5.09
CA HIS A 59 15.35 -12.19 4.99
C HIS A 59 15.31 -11.44 6.34
N LEU A 60 14.16 -11.41 7.02
CA LEU A 60 14.03 -10.81 8.35
C LEU A 60 14.92 -11.54 9.39
N ALA A 61 15.03 -12.88 9.32
CA ALA A 61 15.91 -13.65 10.20
C ALA A 61 17.41 -13.37 9.96
N HIS A 62 17.79 -12.94 8.75
CA HIS A 62 19.15 -12.57 8.39
C HIS A 62 19.45 -11.07 8.58
N GLY A 63 18.49 -10.27 9.08
CA GLY A 63 18.70 -8.88 9.46
C GLY A 63 18.22 -7.84 8.44
N ASP A 64 17.47 -8.25 7.42
CA ASP A 64 16.73 -7.29 6.60
C ASP A 64 15.63 -6.63 7.43
N VAL A 65 15.32 -5.37 7.11
CA VAL A 65 14.26 -4.61 7.78
C VAL A 65 13.22 -4.14 6.77
N LEU A 66 12.02 -3.82 7.24
CA LEU A 66 11.02 -3.20 6.38
C LEU A 66 11.35 -1.71 6.17
N PRO A 67 11.03 -1.12 5.01
CA PRO A 67 11.05 0.32 4.84
C PRO A 67 10.17 1.03 5.88
N ASP A 68 10.49 2.28 6.19
CA ASP A 68 9.66 3.08 7.08
C ASP A 68 8.29 3.44 6.44
N GLN A 69 7.47 4.21 7.17
CA GLN A 69 6.15 4.63 6.69
C GLN A 69 6.19 5.53 5.42
N TYR A 70 7.35 6.06 5.07
CA TYR A 70 7.60 6.84 3.86
C TYR A 70 8.27 6.03 2.75
N GLY A 71 8.54 4.74 2.98
CA GLY A 71 9.23 3.86 2.05
C GLY A 71 10.76 4.01 2.07
N ALA A 72 11.34 4.64 3.10
CA ALA A 72 12.78 4.86 3.18
C ALA A 72 13.50 3.74 3.94
N CYS A 73 14.68 3.36 3.44
CA CYS A 73 15.61 2.50 4.16
C CYS A 73 16.47 3.30 5.16
N PRO A 74 16.93 2.66 6.26
CA PRO A 74 17.79 3.30 7.25
C PRO A 74 19.13 3.82 6.69
#